data_AF-A0A6G1M4R9-F1
#
_entry.id   AF-A0A6G1M4R9-F1
#
_cell.length_a   1.000
_cell.length_b   1.000
_cell.length_c   1.000
_cell.angle_alpha   90.00
_cell.angle_beta   90.00
_cell.angle_gamma   90.00
#
_symmetry.space_group_name_H-M   'P 1'
#
loop_
_entity.id
_entity.type
_entity.pdbx_description
1 polymer ?
#
loop_
_entity_poly.entity_id
_entity_poly.type
_entity_poly.pdbx_seq_one_letter_code
_entity_poly.pdbx_strand_id
1 'polypeptide(L)'
;MGLENGHYRIVNAHSGTAIDASGTDEGVVHGWERHDGSNQHWIVSENDGKWEIRNVAFGLFLRPASENHSDIHDGTELIISDSPYGWHVYEDEDDDTYR
;
A
#
# COMPACT_ATOMS: atom_id res chain seq x y z
N MET A 1 -6.11 12.79 -13.62
CA MET A 1 -6.36 11.52 -14.35
C MET A 1 -6.51 10.48 -13.27
N GLY A 2 -7.53 9.61 -13.36
CA GLY A 2 -7.83 8.62 -12.32
C GLY A 2 -6.68 7.66 -12.06
N LEU A 3 -6.67 7.07 -10.86
CA LEU A 3 -5.86 5.89 -10.60
C LEU A 3 -6.27 4.78 -11.57
N GLU A 4 -5.29 4.08 -12.14
CA GLU A 4 -5.50 3.00 -13.09
C GLU A 4 -4.85 1.71 -12.57
N ASN A 5 -5.19 0.58 -13.19
CA ASN A 5 -4.49 -0.66 -12.92
C ASN A 5 -3.05 -0.56 -13.41
N GLY A 6 -2.08 -0.84 -12.54
CA GLY A 6 -0.69 -0.63 -12.93
C GLY A 6 0.33 -0.90 -11.84
N HIS A 7 1.55 -0.51 -12.16
CA HIS A 7 2.71 -0.70 -11.31
C HIS A 7 3.19 0.65 -10.79
N TYR A 8 3.15 0.81 -9.47
CA TYR A 8 3.33 2.08 -8.80
C TYR A 8 4.41 2.01 -7.72
N ARG A 9 4.94 3.19 -7.38
CA ARG A 9 5.57 3.44 -6.08
C ARG A 9 4.64 4.38 -5.34
N ILE A 10 4.29 4.03 -4.11
CA ILE A 10 3.42 4.86 -3.27
C ILE A 10 4.33 5.68 -2.36
N VAL A 11 4.34 6.99 -2.54
CA VAL A 11 5.27 7.90 -1.88
C VAL A 11 4.49 8.87 -1.00
N ASN A 12 4.90 8.99 0.26
CA ASN A 12 4.33 9.99 1.14
C ASN A 12 4.66 11.40 0.61
N ALA A 13 3.63 12.19 0.32
CA ALA A 13 3.78 13.52 -0.28
C ALA A 13 4.57 14.51 0.61
N HIS A 14 4.56 14.32 1.94
CA HIS A 14 5.23 15.21 2.88
C HIS A 14 6.71 14.83 3.12
N SER A 15 6.99 13.57 3.46
CA SER A 15 8.36 13.12 3.79
C SER A 15 9.17 12.68 2.57
N GLY A 16 8.52 12.32 1.46
CA GLY A 16 9.16 11.71 0.30
C GLY A 16 9.59 10.26 0.50
N THR A 17 9.25 9.62 1.62
CA THR A 17 9.50 8.19 1.87
C THR A 17 8.50 7.32 1.12
N ALA A 18 8.93 6.15 0.64
CA ALA A 18 8.04 5.18 0.00
C ALA A 18 7.39 4.26 1.05
N ILE A 19 6.20 3.73 0.73
CA ILE A 19 5.69 2.53 1.38
C ILE A 19 6.60 1.36 0.97
N ASP A 20 7.25 0.77 1.95
CA ASP A 20 8.25 -0.30 1.81
C ASP A 20 7.81 -1.51 2.64
N ALA A 21 7.81 -2.68 2.02
CA ALA A 21 7.70 -3.95 2.73
C ALA A 21 9.10 -4.41 3.19
N SER A 22 9.28 -4.58 4.49
CA SER A 22 10.61 -4.86 5.06
C SER A 22 11.20 -6.15 4.49
N GLY A 23 12.44 -6.06 4.00
CA GLY A 23 13.22 -7.21 3.55
C GLY A 23 13.84 -8.03 4.69
N THR A 24 13.80 -7.51 5.92
CA THR A 24 14.42 -8.13 7.11
C THR A 24 13.41 -8.55 8.15
N ASP A 25 12.27 -7.86 8.22
CA ASP A 25 11.21 -8.12 9.20
C ASP A 25 9.98 -8.64 8.45
N GLU A 26 9.74 -9.94 8.55
CA GLU A 26 8.69 -10.61 7.79
C GLU A 26 7.32 -9.96 8.04
N GLY A 27 6.62 -9.61 6.95
CA GLY A 27 5.27 -9.06 7.01
C GLY A 27 5.18 -7.58 7.36
N VAL A 28 6.27 -6.94 7.81
CA VAL A 28 6.26 -5.54 8.26
C VAL A 28 6.21 -4.58 7.07
N VAL A 29 5.42 -3.52 7.19
CA VAL A 29 5.39 -2.38 6.26
C VAL A 29 5.78 -1.11 7.01
N HIS A 30 6.67 -0.30 6.43
CA HIS A 30 7.06 0.99 7.00
C HIS A 30 7.31 2.05 5.90
N GLY A 31 7.50 3.30 6.33
CA GLY A 31 8.01 4.35 5.46
C GLY A 31 9.53 4.29 5.40
N TRP A 32 10.11 4.17 4.20
CA TRP A 32 11.57 4.08 4.04
C TRP A 32 12.11 5.00 2.95
N GLU A 33 13.43 5.23 2.98
CA GLU A 33 14.13 5.96 1.92
C GLU A 33 13.94 5.24 0.58
N ARG A 34 13.65 6.00 -0.48
CA ARG A 34 13.47 5.46 -1.83
C ARG A 34 14.78 4.85 -2.32
N HIS A 35 14.78 3.55 -2.60
CA HIS A 35 15.95 2.83 -3.12
C HIS A 35 15.62 1.90 -4.29
N ASP A 36 14.45 2.06 -4.90
CA ASP A 36 13.99 1.33 -6.09
C ASP A 36 14.02 -0.20 -5.97
N GLY A 37 14.00 -0.71 -4.73
CA GLY A 37 13.85 -2.13 -4.46
C GLY A 37 12.46 -2.59 -4.85
N SER A 38 12.33 -3.84 -5.30
CA SER A 38 11.02 -4.43 -5.64
C SER A 38 10.06 -4.50 -4.46
N ASN A 39 10.57 -4.36 -3.23
CA ASN A 39 9.79 -4.27 -2.01
C ASN A 39 9.14 -2.87 -1.80
N GLN A 40 9.50 -1.87 -2.61
CA GLN A 40 8.86 -0.54 -2.70
C GLN A 40 7.93 -0.41 -3.92
N HIS A 41 7.79 -1.49 -4.68
CA HIS A 41 7.04 -1.53 -5.92
C HIS A 41 5.73 -2.29 -5.69
N TRP A 42 4.63 -1.72 -6.16
CA TRP A 42 3.28 -2.19 -5.84
C TRP A 42 2.46 -2.33 -7.12
N ILE A 43 1.82 -3.48 -7.29
CA ILE A 43 0.76 -3.67 -8.29
C ILE A 43 -0.54 -3.18 -7.65
N VAL A 44 -1.15 -2.18 -8.28
CA VAL A 44 -2.43 -1.61 -7.86
C VAL A 44 -3.47 -2.04 -8.88
N SER A 45 -4.55 -2.65 -8.41
CA SER A 45 -5.62 -3.16 -9.28
C SER A 45 -6.99 -2.95 -8.67
N GLU A 46 -7.95 -2.51 -9.48
CA GLU A 46 -9.34 -2.37 -9.10
C GLU A 46 -10.05 -3.74 -9.09
N ASN A 47 -10.80 -4.00 -8.03
CA ASN A 47 -11.68 -5.14 -7.86
C ASN A 47 -12.97 -4.68 -7.17
N ASP A 48 -14.12 -4.82 -7.83
CA ASP A 48 -15.44 -4.43 -7.33
C ASP A 48 -15.51 -3.01 -6.72
N GLY A 49 -14.88 -2.03 -7.37
CA GLY A 49 -14.88 -0.62 -6.95
C GLY A 49 -13.97 -0.32 -5.75
N LYS A 50 -13.05 -1.23 -5.42
CA LYS A 50 -12.00 -1.04 -4.41
C LYS A 50 -10.63 -1.37 -5.02
N TRP A 51 -9.58 -0.81 -4.44
CA TRP A 51 -8.21 -1.04 -4.88
C TRP A 51 -7.53 -2.09 -4.03
N GLU A 52 -6.96 -3.10 -4.68
CA GLU A 52 -6.03 -4.03 -4.08
C GLU A 52 -4.60 -3.57 -4.38
N ILE A 53 -3.74 -3.65 -3.37
CA ILE A 53 -2.35 -3.17 -3.45
C ILE A 53 -1.44 -4.34 -3.09
N ARG A 54 -0.71 -4.87 -4.08
CA ARG A 54 0.11 -6.08 -3.94
C ARG A 54 1.59 -5.77 -4.10
N ASN A 55 2.40 -6.16 -3.14
CA ASN A 55 3.85 -5.96 -3.20
C ASN A 55 4.49 -6.82 -4.30
N VAL A 56 5.42 -6.25 -5.06
CA VAL A 56 6.08 -6.95 -6.18
C VAL A 56 7.12 -7.96 -5.70
N ALA A 57 7.88 -7.67 -4.63
CA ALA A 57 8.89 -8.59 -4.12
C ALA A 57 8.27 -9.86 -3.51
N PHE A 58 7.21 -9.69 -2.72
CA PHE A 58 6.63 -10.78 -1.93
C PHE A 58 5.37 -11.38 -2.53
N GLY A 59 4.69 -10.66 -3.43
CA GLY A 59 3.41 -11.10 -3.98
C GLY A 59 2.27 -11.14 -2.96
N LEU A 60 2.38 -10.36 -1.88
CA LEU A 60 1.40 -10.26 -0.78
C LEU A 60 0.72 -8.88 -0.78
N PHE A 61 -0.48 -8.79 -0.21
CA PHE A 61 -1.32 -7.60 -0.22
C PHE A 61 -1.10 -6.72 1.01
N LEU A 62 -1.02 -5.40 0.79
CA LEU A 62 -1.03 -4.39 1.83
C LEU A 62 -2.41 -4.34 2.50
N ARG A 63 -2.45 -4.58 3.81
CA ARG A 63 -3.69 -4.59 4.59
C ARG A 63 -3.46 -4.20 6.05
N PRO A 64 -4.50 -3.79 6.78
CA PRO A 64 -4.45 -3.68 8.24
C PRO A 64 -4.12 -5.04 8.88
N ALA A 65 -3.39 -5.03 9.99
CA ALA A 65 -2.99 -6.24 10.70
C ALA A 65 -4.20 -7.03 11.23
N SER A 66 -5.26 -6.33 11.63
CA SER A 66 -6.50 -6.98 12.07
C SER A 66 -7.34 -7.49 10.89
N GLU A 67 -7.90 -8.69 11.02
CA GLU A 67 -8.91 -9.22 10.10
C GLU A 67 -10.32 -8.71 10.43
N ASN A 68 -10.57 -8.36 11.69
CA ASN A 68 -11.84 -7.82 12.12
C ASN A 68 -11.87 -6.31 11.88
N HIS A 69 -12.77 -5.87 11.00
CA HIS A 69 -12.89 -4.46 10.66
C HIS A 69 -13.21 -3.56 11.87
N SER A 70 -13.91 -4.09 12.88
CA SER A 70 -14.20 -3.38 14.14
C SER A 70 -12.97 -3.03 14.97
N ASP A 71 -11.88 -3.77 14.76
CA ASP A 71 -10.65 -3.66 15.54
C ASP A 71 -9.61 -2.80 14.78
N ILE A 72 -9.97 -2.29 13.60
CA ILE A 72 -9.15 -1.34 12.84
C ILE A 72 -9.43 0.06 13.39
N HIS A 73 -8.38 0.68 13.92
CA HIS A 73 -8.42 2.01 14.52
C HIS A 73 -7.10 2.74 14.27
N ASP A 74 -7.01 3.99 14.72
CA ASP A 74 -5.77 4.76 14.62
C ASP A 74 -4.62 4.01 15.31
N GLY A 75 -3.50 3.87 14.60
CA GLY A 75 -2.35 3.11 15.06
C GLY A 75 -2.41 1.60 14.79
N THR A 76 -3.48 1.07 14.18
CA THR A 76 -3.45 -0.30 13.64
C THR A 76 -2.35 -0.40 12.59
N GLU A 77 -1.45 -1.36 12.77
CA GLU A 77 -0.33 -1.59 11.87
C GLU A 77 -0.81 -2.01 10.47
N LEU A 78 -0.06 -1.62 9.44
CA LEU A 78 -0.18 -2.18 8.11
C LEU A 78 0.86 -3.30 7.94
N ILE A 79 0.42 -4.38 7.32
CA ILE A 79 1.25 -5.55 7.03
C ILE A 79 1.07 -5.95 5.57
N ILE A 80 1.93 -6.84 5.09
CA ILE A 80 1.66 -7.64 3.90
C ILE A 80 1.16 -9.04 4.28
N SER A 81 0.10 -9.52 3.63
CA SER A 81 -0.46 -10.87 3.85
C SER A 81 -1.05 -11.43 2.55
N ASP A 82 -1.30 -12.74 2.50
CA ASP A 82 -1.89 -13.44 1.36
C ASP A 82 -3.36 -13.07 1.11
N SER A 83 -4.02 -12.45 2.09
CA SER A 83 -5.41 -12.06 2.02
C SER A 83 -5.55 -10.63 1.46
N PRO A 84 -6.27 -10.44 0.33
CA PRO A 84 -6.47 -9.13 -0.27
C PRO A 84 -7.29 -8.24 0.65
N TYR A 85 -7.08 -6.92 0.53
CA TYR A 85 -7.86 -5.91 1.23
C TYR A 85 -8.24 -4.81 0.25
N GLY A 86 -9.54 -4.53 0.18
CA GLY A 86 -10.07 -3.52 -0.71
C GLY A 86 -9.98 -2.14 -0.07
N TRP A 87 -9.09 -1.31 -0.59
CA TRP A 87 -8.91 0.08 -0.20
C TRP A 87 -9.87 1.00 -0.97
N HIS A 88 -10.43 1.97 -0.26
CA HIS A 88 -10.96 3.16 -0.92
C HIS A 88 -9.79 4.13 -1.11
N VAL A 89 -9.56 4.54 -2.36
CA VAL A 89 -8.50 5.50 -2.71
C VAL A 89 -9.16 6.64 -3.46
N TYR A 90 -9.01 7.85 -2.95
CA TYR A 90 -9.62 9.06 -3.50
C TYR A 90 -8.53 9.98 -4.03
N GLU A 91 -8.75 10.57 -5.22
CA GLU A 91 -7.94 11.70 -5.69
C GLU A 91 -7.99 12.84 -4.66
N ASP A 92 -6.86 13.48 -4.43
CA ASP A 92 -6.76 14.71 -3.65
C ASP A 92 -6.74 15.96 -4.57
N GLU A 93 -6.63 17.16 -3.99
CA GLU A 93 -6.67 18.43 -4.76
C GLU A 93 -5.51 18.56 -5.77
N ASP A 94 -4.38 17.90 -5.51
CA ASP A 94 -3.19 17.89 -6.37
C ASP A 94 -3.18 16.68 -7.31
N ASP A 95 -2.81 16.92 -8.57
CA ASP A 95 -2.61 15.86 -9.56
C ASP A 95 -1.64 14.78 -9.02
N ASP A 96 -1.99 13.51 -9.24
CA ASP A 96 -1.25 12.32 -8.81
C ASP A 96 -1.07 12.16 -7.29
N THR A 97 -1.85 12.89 -6.48
CA THR A 97 -1.93 12.69 -5.03
C THR A 97 -3.25 12.03 -4.64
N TYR A 98 -3.19 11.07 -3.72
CA TYR A 98 -4.33 10.25 -3.31
C TYR A 98 -4.36 10.04 -1.80
N ARG A 99 -5.55 9.81 -1.24
CA ARG A 99 -5.78 9.51 0.18
C ARG A 99 -6.73 8.33 0.41
#